data_AF-A0A1Q8A400-F1
#
_entry.id   AF-A0A1Q8A400-F1
#
_cell.length_a   1.000
_cell.length_b   1.000
_cell.length_c   1.000
_cell.angle_alpha   90.00
_cell.angle_beta   90.00
_cell.angle_gamma   90.00
#
_symmetry.space_group_name_H-M   'P 1'
#
loop_
_entity.id
_entity.type
_entity.pdbx_description
1 polymer ?
#
loop_
_entity_poly.entity_id
_entity_poly.type
_entity_poly.pdbx_seq_one_letter_code
_entity_poly.pdbx_strand_id
1 'polypeptide(L)'
;MLTLLGVPRGELLGPISDAEIYRAILKQDIPVFLYLVDELVESFLKHQIDCVAGDAAEGFNPTHDLCRGLINAAVLVAKRTKGREIANFEISLTEWELGCPEPSHDDNCRHWVLDDQKLAWKIATAERYVELKDEVRRAIAQRGEGYFRTECLRSSAARGWPHFEAGKPAYEIWGEQRVAAGQYQTVIRFKQDILPILKAIRNHALHATLAVPMVENK
;
A
#
# COMPACT_ATOMS: atom_id res chain seq x y z
N MET A 1 17.23 2.80 -7.41
CA MET A 1 16.00 2.85 -8.22
C MET A 1 15.34 4.24 -8.19
N LEU A 2 14.83 4.72 -7.05
CA LEU A 2 14.13 6.03 -6.98
C LEU A 2 14.98 7.24 -7.42
N THR A 3 16.28 7.24 -7.12
CA THR A 3 17.21 8.31 -7.56
C THR A 3 17.33 8.38 -9.08
N LEU A 4 17.12 7.28 -9.81
CA LEU A 4 17.15 7.25 -11.27
C LEU A 4 15.90 7.88 -11.89
N LEU A 5 14.81 7.97 -11.13
CA LEU A 5 13.55 8.58 -11.54
C LEU A 5 13.47 10.06 -11.17
N GLY A 6 14.51 10.62 -10.51
CA GLY A 6 14.51 12.01 -10.06
C GLY A 6 13.47 12.32 -8.97
N VAL A 7 12.90 11.30 -8.34
CA VAL A 7 11.85 11.46 -7.33
C VAL A 7 12.49 11.59 -5.94
N PRO A 8 12.16 12.64 -5.15
CA PRO A 8 12.65 12.77 -3.79
C PRO A 8 12.12 11.64 -2.91
N ARG A 9 12.92 11.23 -1.94
CA ARG A 9 12.50 10.23 -0.93
C ARG A 9 11.61 10.91 0.10
N GLY A 10 10.50 10.26 0.46
CA GLY A 10 9.67 10.67 1.60
C GLY A 10 10.31 10.29 2.92
N GLU A 11 9.83 10.88 4.01
CA GLU A 11 10.36 10.72 5.37
C GLU A 11 10.33 9.26 5.86
N LEU A 12 9.39 8.47 5.37
CA LEU A 12 9.18 7.08 5.78
C LEU A 12 9.93 6.04 4.95
N LEU A 13 10.79 6.47 4.01
CA LEU A 13 11.62 5.53 3.25
C LEU A 13 12.93 5.24 4.00
N GLY A 14 13.02 4.04 4.59
CA GLY A 14 14.23 3.54 5.26
C GLY A 14 14.23 3.45 6.80
N PRO A 15 13.37 4.15 7.57
CA PRO A 15 13.35 4.01 9.04
C PRO A 15 12.99 2.62 9.56
N ILE A 16 12.22 1.84 8.81
CA ILE A 16 11.79 0.50 9.19
C ILE A 16 12.02 -0.46 8.02
N SER A 17 12.74 -1.55 8.29
CA SER A 17 12.96 -2.64 7.33
C SER A 17 11.76 -3.59 7.26
N ASP A 18 11.65 -4.34 6.16
CA ASP A 18 10.65 -5.40 6.03
C ASP A 18 10.70 -6.38 7.21
N ALA A 19 11.90 -6.79 7.63
CA ALA A 19 12.07 -7.70 8.77
C ALA A 19 11.51 -7.13 10.08
N GLU A 20 11.61 -5.82 10.29
CA GLU A 20 11.04 -5.14 11.46
C GLU A 20 9.52 -5.04 11.37
N ILE A 21 8.96 -4.75 10.18
CA ILE A 21 7.52 -4.80 9.96
C ILE A 21 6.98 -6.20 10.23
N TYR A 22 7.60 -7.24 9.66
CA TYR A 22 7.20 -8.64 9.92
C TYR A 22 7.22 -8.98 11.41
N ARG A 23 8.25 -8.51 12.14
CA ARG A 23 8.33 -8.71 13.60
C ARG A 23 7.24 -7.95 14.34
N ALA A 24 6.97 -6.70 13.95
CA ALA A 24 5.91 -5.88 14.53
C ALA A 24 4.53 -6.51 14.31
N ILE A 25 4.28 -7.11 13.14
CA ILE A 25 3.05 -7.86 12.84
C ILE A 25 2.89 -9.03 13.81
N LEU A 26 3.90 -9.91 13.89
CA LEU A 26 3.84 -11.11 14.73
C LEU A 26 3.71 -10.80 16.22
N LYS A 27 4.27 -9.67 16.67
CA LYS A 27 4.16 -9.19 18.05
C LYS A 27 2.91 -8.33 18.30
N GLN A 28 2.16 -8.00 17.25
CA GLN A 28 1.10 -7.00 17.27
C GLN A 28 1.55 -5.69 17.95
N ASP A 29 2.71 -5.19 17.54
CA ASP A 29 3.31 -3.95 18.07
C ASP A 29 2.55 -2.73 17.54
N ILE A 30 1.32 -2.54 18.05
CA ILE A 30 0.39 -1.48 17.63
C ILE A 30 1.03 -0.09 17.62
N PRO A 31 1.81 0.33 18.63
CA PRO A 31 2.45 1.64 18.64
C PRO A 31 3.26 1.96 17.39
N VAL A 32 3.97 0.99 16.82
CA VAL A 32 4.74 1.18 15.57
C VAL A 32 3.84 1.60 14.42
N PHE A 33 2.68 0.95 14.28
CA PHE A 33 1.76 1.26 13.19
C PHE A 33 1.03 2.59 13.39
N LEU A 34 0.69 2.95 14.64
CA LEU A 34 0.08 4.26 14.91
C LEU A 34 1.06 5.40 14.63
N TYR A 35 2.33 5.23 15.02
CA TYR A 35 3.40 6.15 14.68
C TYR A 35 3.52 6.35 13.16
N LEU A 36 3.48 5.27 12.37
CA LEU A 36 3.49 5.37 10.91
C LEU A 36 2.30 6.14 10.34
N VAL A 37 1.11 6.03 10.94
CA VAL A 37 -0.04 6.85 10.53
C VAL A 37 0.24 8.32 10.78
N ASP A 38 0.73 8.67 11.96
CA ASP A 38 0.98 10.06 12.35
C ASP A 38 2.05 10.71 11.46
N GLU A 39 3.13 10.00 11.17
CA GLU A 39 4.17 10.47 10.24
C GLU A 39 3.65 10.65 8.81
N LEU A 40 2.78 9.75 8.32
CA LEU A 40 2.14 9.91 7.01
C LEU A 40 1.26 11.17 6.99
N VAL A 41 0.51 11.43 8.06
CA VAL A 41 -0.31 12.64 8.19
C VAL A 41 0.57 13.89 8.14
N GLU A 42 1.65 13.92 8.93
CA GLU A 42 2.58 15.04 8.95
C GLU A 42 3.20 15.28 7.57
N SER A 43 3.66 14.22 6.90
CA SER A 43 4.22 14.30 5.55
C SER A 43 3.19 14.83 4.55
N PHE A 44 1.95 14.30 4.55
CA PHE A 44 0.88 14.76 3.65
C PHE A 44 0.56 16.25 3.82
N LEU A 45 0.49 16.72 5.07
CA LEU A 45 0.18 18.12 5.36
C LEU A 45 1.36 19.05 5.02
N LYS A 46 2.58 18.66 5.41
CA LYS A 46 3.81 19.42 5.17
C LYS A 46 4.04 19.65 3.67
N HIS A 47 3.87 18.61 2.87
CA HIS A 47 4.11 18.66 1.42
C HIS A 47 2.88 19.01 0.59
N GLN A 48 1.77 19.35 1.25
CA GLN A 48 0.50 19.71 0.60
C GLN A 48 0.05 18.68 -0.44
N ILE A 49 0.15 17.39 -0.10
CA ILE A 49 -0.20 16.31 -1.01
C ILE A 49 -1.68 16.43 -1.43
N ASP A 50 -1.95 16.44 -2.74
CA ASP A 50 -3.30 16.46 -3.31
C ASP A 50 -3.84 15.06 -3.58
N CYS A 51 -2.95 14.11 -3.87
CA CYS A 51 -3.30 12.72 -4.12
C CYS A 51 -2.25 11.76 -3.58
N VAL A 52 -2.69 10.61 -3.09
CA VAL A 52 -1.86 9.48 -2.70
C VAL A 52 -2.31 8.23 -3.44
N ALA A 53 -1.35 7.46 -3.95
CA ALA A 53 -1.57 6.14 -4.51
C ALA A 53 -0.70 5.13 -3.76
N GLY A 54 -1.17 3.88 -3.70
CA GLY A 54 -0.42 2.76 -3.14
C GLY A 54 -1.08 1.45 -3.52
N ASP A 55 -0.72 0.36 -2.88
CA ASP A 55 -1.21 -0.96 -3.26
C ASP A 55 -2.63 -1.21 -2.78
N ALA A 56 -3.43 -1.92 -3.57
CA ALA A 56 -4.72 -2.42 -3.13
C ALA A 56 -4.53 -3.52 -2.08
N ALA A 57 -5.52 -3.69 -1.20
CA ALA A 57 -5.53 -4.82 -0.29
C ALA A 57 -6.05 -6.07 -1.04
N GLU A 58 -5.13 -6.92 -1.46
CA GLU A 58 -5.40 -8.07 -2.34
C GLU A 58 -5.19 -9.41 -1.64
N GLY A 59 -4.66 -9.42 -0.42
CA GLY A 59 -4.33 -10.67 0.28
C GLY A 59 -3.08 -11.35 -0.28
N PHE A 60 -2.33 -10.64 -1.14
CA PHE A 60 -1.08 -11.09 -1.75
C PHE A 60 0.09 -10.99 -0.79
N ASN A 61 0.18 -9.90 -0.03
CA ASN A 61 1.26 -9.68 0.92
C ASN A 61 0.75 -8.89 2.14
N PRO A 62 1.01 -9.36 3.37
CA PRO A 62 0.47 -8.75 4.58
C PRO A 62 0.93 -7.30 4.78
N THR A 63 2.15 -6.96 4.35
CA THR A 63 2.67 -5.59 4.45
C THR A 63 1.94 -4.65 3.49
N HIS A 64 1.62 -5.09 2.27
CA HIS A 64 0.87 -4.27 1.30
C HIS A 64 -0.55 -3.98 1.80
N ASP A 65 -1.22 -5.00 2.34
CA ASP A 65 -2.55 -4.84 2.93
C ASP A 65 -2.53 -3.89 4.14
N LEU A 66 -1.47 -3.93 4.96
CA LEU A 66 -1.28 -2.98 6.06
C LEU A 66 -0.98 -1.57 5.56
N CYS A 67 -0.12 -1.40 4.56
CA CYS A 67 0.15 -0.11 3.93
C CYS A 67 -1.14 0.55 3.42
N ARG A 68 -2.06 -0.24 2.83
CA ARG A 68 -3.40 0.26 2.46
C ARG A 68 -4.17 0.79 3.67
N GLY A 69 -4.15 0.06 4.78
CA GLY A 69 -4.73 0.51 6.05
C GLY A 69 -4.12 1.82 6.55
N LEU A 70 -2.79 1.94 6.53
CA LEU A 70 -2.06 3.13 6.96
C LEU A 70 -2.39 4.36 6.10
N ILE A 71 -2.40 4.22 4.77
CA ILE A 71 -2.76 5.29 3.84
C ILE A 71 -4.20 5.77 4.08
N ASN A 72 -5.15 4.83 4.20
CA ASN A 72 -6.55 5.15 4.45
C ASN A 72 -6.74 5.90 5.78
N ALA A 73 -5.99 5.49 6.82
CA ALA A 73 -5.97 6.16 8.11
C ALA A 73 -5.45 7.59 8.00
N ALA A 74 -4.29 7.79 7.37
CA ALA A 74 -3.66 9.10 7.26
C ALA A 74 -4.53 10.10 6.48
N VAL A 75 -5.14 9.67 5.37
CA VAL A 75 -6.09 10.50 4.61
C VAL A 75 -7.30 10.89 5.47
N LEU A 76 -7.86 9.94 6.24
CA LEU A 76 -8.98 10.21 7.13
C LEU A 76 -8.60 11.20 8.23
N VAL A 77 -7.42 11.05 8.85
CA VAL A 77 -6.92 11.97 9.88
C VAL A 77 -6.69 13.36 9.31
N ALA A 78 -6.03 13.49 8.15
CA ALA A 78 -5.79 14.79 7.51
C ALA A 78 -7.11 15.54 7.23
N LYS A 79 -8.12 14.82 6.72
CA LYS A 79 -9.48 15.38 6.50
C LYS A 79 -10.14 15.80 7.81
N ARG A 80 -10.11 14.96 8.84
CA ARG A 80 -10.80 15.24 10.12
C ARG A 80 -10.14 16.36 10.92
N THR A 81 -8.82 16.42 10.94
CA THR A 81 -8.07 17.31 11.83
C THR A 81 -7.77 18.67 11.21
N LYS A 82 -7.61 18.73 9.88
CA LYS A 82 -7.22 19.94 9.14
C LYS A 82 -8.15 20.30 7.99
N GLY A 83 -9.21 19.51 7.73
CA GLY A 83 -10.10 19.72 6.58
C GLY A 83 -9.43 19.47 5.22
N ARG A 84 -8.24 18.85 5.20
CA ARG A 84 -7.50 18.60 3.96
C ARG A 84 -8.08 17.41 3.23
N GLU A 85 -8.65 17.64 2.05
CA GLU A 85 -9.05 16.56 1.16
C GLU A 85 -7.85 16.09 0.33
N ILE A 86 -7.63 14.76 0.32
CA ILE A 86 -6.56 14.11 -0.43
C ILE A 86 -7.23 12.99 -1.24
N ALA A 87 -7.06 13.02 -2.56
CA ALA A 87 -7.54 11.94 -3.41
C ALA A 87 -6.76 10.65 -3.10
N ASN A 88 -7.46 9.59 -2.73
CA ASN A 88 -6.85 8.34 -2.28
C ASN A 88 -7.10 7.23 -3.30
N PHE A 89 -6.01 6.73 -3.88
CA PHE A 89 -6.03 5.73 -4.93
C PHE A 89 -5.34 4.43 -4.52
N GLU A 90 -5.77 3.34 -5.14
CA GLU A 90 -5.17 2.02 -5.06
C GLU A 90 -4.77 1.50 -6.44
N ILE A 91 -3.72 0.68 -6.44
CA ILE A 91 -3.13 0.03 -7.61
C ILE A 91 -3.24 -1.47 -7.36
N SER A 92 -3.83 -2.22 -8.30
CA SER A 92 -3.81 -3.68 -8.23
C SER A 92 -2.43 -4.18 -8.64
N LEU A 93 -1.81 -5.01 -7.80
CA LEU A 93 -0.52 -5.62 -8.09
C LEU A 93 -0.66 -6.98 -8.78
N THR A 94 -1.83 -7.62 -8.65
CA THR A 94 -2.08 -8.98 -9.13
C THR A 94 -2.92 -9.06 -10.41
N GLU A 95 -3.41 -7.93 -10.94
CA GLU A 95 -4.22 -7.89 -12.18
C GLU A 95 -3.51 -8.47 -13.40
N TRP A 96 -2.18 -8.42 -13.44
CA TRP A 96 -1.41 -8.96 -14.56
C TRP A 96 -1.28 -10.49 -14.52
N GLU A 97 -1.56 -11.16 -13.39
CA GLU A 97 -1.41 -12.62 -13.27
C GLU A 97 -2.44 -13.39 -14.11
N LEU A 98 -2.09 -14.59 -14.61
CA LEU A 98 -3.05 -15.43 -15.35
C LEU A 98 -4.10 -16.00 -14.39
N GLY A 99 -5.36 -16.00 -14.83
CA GLY A 99 -6.46 -16.57 -14.06
C GLY A 99 -7.06 -15.61 -13.03
N CYS A 100 -6.48 -14.43 -12.83
CA CYS A 100 -7.18 -13.33 -12.17
C CYS A 100 -8.34 -12.85 -13.05
N PRO A 101 -9.50 -12.50 -12.47
CA PRO A 101 -10.58 -11.86 -13.22
C PRO A 101 -10.08 -10.61 -13.92
N GLU A 102 -10.61 -10.35 -15.13
CA GLU A 102 -10.31 -9.11 -15.85
C GLU A 102 -10.59 -7.90 -14.93
N PRO A 103 -9.66 -6.95 -14.83
CA PRO A 103 -9.83 -5.80 -13.98
C PRO A 103 -11.06 -5.00 -14.40
N SER A 104 -11.99 -4.77 -13.45
CA SER A 104 -13.16 -3.93 -13.69
C SER A 104 -12.75 -2.47 -13.77
N HIS A 105 -12.50 -1.96 -14.97
CA HIS A 105 -12.21 -0.55 -15.21
C HIS A 105 -13.52 0.24 -15.39
N ASP A 106 -13.98 0.86 -14.31
CA ASP A 106 -15.21 1.67 -14.24
C ASP A 106 -14.89 3.17 -14.03
N ASP A 107 -15.92 3.99 -13.79
CA ASP A 107 -15.77 5.44 -13.56
C ASP A 107 -14.99 5.79 -12.28
N ASN A 108 -14.71 4.80 -11.41
CA ASN A 108 -13.86 4.96 -10.23
C ASN A 108 -12.37 4.82 -10.56
N CYS A 109 -12.04 4.45 -11.79
CA CYS A 109 -10.67 4.33 -12.26
C CYS A 109 -10.21 5.64 -12.94
N ARG A 110 -8.93 5.97 -12.75
CA ARG A 110 -8.20 6.97 -13.49
C ARG A 110 -7.09 6.26 -14.23
N HIS A 111 -7.18 6.27 -15.56
CA HIS A 111 -6.16 5.67 -16.41
C HIS A 111 -5.15 6.70 -16.84
N TRP A 112 -3.88 6.35 -16.69
CA TRP A 112 -2.78 7.12 -17.22
C TRP A 112 -2.10 6.32 -18.31
N VAL A 113 -2.15 6.82 -19.55
CA VAL A 113 -1.47 6.19 -20.68
C VAL A 113 -0.08 6.79 -20.82
N LEU A 114 0.94 5.95 -20.66
CA LEU A 114 2.33 6.33 -20.87
C LEU A 114 2.62 6.48 -22.37
N ASP A 115 3.33 7.54 -22.74
CA ASP A 115 3.94 7.62 -24.06
C ASP A 115 5.09 6.61 -24.20
N ASP A 116 5.60 6.42 -25.42
CA ASP A 116 6.63 5.41 -25.71
C ASP A 116 7.91 5.62 -24.90
N GLN A 117 8.31 6.87 -24.68
CA GLN A 117 9.50 7.19 -23.90
C GLN A 117 9.31 6.81 -22.43
N LYS A 118 8.18 7.16 -21.82
CA LYS A 118 7.85 6.82 -20.44
C LYS A 118 7.69 5.32 -20.25
N LEU A 119 7.07 4.62 -21.21
CA LEU A 119 6.96 3.15 -21.17
C LEU A 119 8.34 2.50 -21.21
N ALA A 120 9.20 2.89 -22.17
CA ALA A 120 10.55 2.37 -22.27
C ALA A 120 11.36 2.61 -20.98
N TRP A 121 11.22 3.80 -20.37
CA TRP A 121 11.86 4.13 -19.10
C TRP A 121 11.33 3.31 -17.91
N LYS A 122 10.01 3.09 -17.84
CA LYS A 122 9.39 2.23 -16.82
C LYS A 122 9.95 0.81 -16.90
N ILE A 123 9.93 0.22 -18.10
CA ILE A 123 10.44 -1.15 -18.33
C ILE A 123 11.93 -1.24 -18.00
N ALA A 124 12.76 -0.35 -18.55
CA ALA A 124 14.19 -0.36 -18.29
C ALA A 124 14.54 -0.15 -16.81
N THR A 125 13.75 0.63 -16.07
CA THR A 125 13.94 0.83 -14.63
C THR A 125 13.54 -0.43 -13.85
N ALA A 126 12.41 -1.05 -14.20
CA ALA A 126 11.94 -2.27 -13.57
C ALA A 126 12.94 -3.43 -13.75
N GLU A 127 13.51 -3.61 -14.95
CA GLU A 127 14.50 -4.65 -15.23
C GLU A 127 15.84 -4.47 -14.48
N ARG A 128 16.14 -3.26 -14.01
CA ARG A 128 17.32 -2.96 -13.18
C ARG A 128 17.12 -3.33 -11.72
N TYR A 129 15.89 -3.61 -11.30
CA TYR A 129 15.63 -4.04 -9.94
C TYR A 129 15.97 -5.53 -9.80
N VAL A 130 17.19 -5.81 -9.30
CA VAL A 130 17.80 -7.15 -9.34
C VAL A 130 16.91 -8.18 -8.64
N GLU A 131 16.31 -7.81 -7.52
CA GLU A 131 15.48 -8.65 -6.68
C GLU A 131 14.15 -9.05 -7.34
N LEU A 132 13.61 -8.21 -8.24
CA LEU A 132 12.34 -8.46 -8.95
C LEU A 132 12.53 -8.74 -10.45
N LYS A 133 13.78 -8.83 -10.92
CA LYS A 133 14.08 -8.91 -12.35
C LYS A 133 13.40 -10.07 -13.06
N ASP A 134 13.36 -11.24 -12.42
CA ASP A 134 12.72 -12.41 -13.00
C ASP A 134 11.20 -12.27 -13.03
N GLU A 135 10.60 -11.63 -12.03
CA GLU A 135 9.18 -11.34 -12.00
C GLU A 135 8.77 -10.36 -13.10
N VAL A 136 9.54 -9.28 -13.26
CA VAL A 136 9.36 -8.29 -14.34
C VAL A 136 9.40 -8.98 -15.70
N ARG A 137 10.41 -9.82 -15.94
CA ARG A 137 10.55 -10.56 -17.20
C ARG A 137 9.41 -11.52 -17.46
N ARG A 138 8.93 -12.25 -16.43
CA ARG A 138 7.75 -13.11 -16.55
C ARG A 138 6.51 -12.31 -16.91
N ALA A 139 6.27 -11.20 -16.21
CA ALA A 139 5.11 -10.35 -16.44
C ALA A 139 5.10 -9.79 -17.88
N ILE A 140 6.25 -9.32 -18.38
CA ILE A 140 6.42 -8.87 -19.77
C ILE A 140 6.25 -10.01 -20.78
N ALA A 141 6.84 -11.19 -20.53
CA ALA A 141 6.70 -12.33 -21.42
C ALA A 141 5.24 -12.80 -21.55
N GLN A 142 4.47 -12.65 -20.48
CA GLN A 142 3.08 -13.10 -20.39
C GLN A 142 2.09 -12.10 -20.99
N ARG A 143 2.26 -10.80 -20.73
CA ARG A 143 1.29 -9.76 -21.11
C ARG A 143 1.76 -8.83 -22.23
N GLY A 144 3.06 -8.84 -22.53
CA GLY A 144 3.72 -7.88 -23.41
C GLY A 144 3.95 -6.53 -22.74
N GLU A 145 4.95 -5.76 -23.21
CA GLU A 145 5.25 -4.43 -22.67
C GLU A 145 4.07 -3.46 -22.79
N GLY A 146 3.29 -3.58 -23.87
CA GLY A 146 2.13 -2.73 -24.13
C GLY A 146 1.05 -2.79 -23.05
N TYR A 147 0.94 -3.91 -22.32
CA TYR A 147 0.05 -4.03 -21.17
C TYR A 147 0.38 -2.99 -20.09
N PHE A 148 1.67 -2.81 -19.79
CA PHE A 148 2.15 -1.92 -18.74
C PHE A 148 2.16 -0.44 -19.13
N ARG A 149 1.65 -0.09 -20.31
CA ARG A 149 1.49 1.29 -20.77
C ARG A 149 0.42 2.05 -19.99
N THR A 150 -0.64 1.36 -19.59
CA THR A 150 -1.77 1.97 -18.91
C THR A 150 -1.65 1.72 -17.43
N GLU A 151 -1.43 2.78 -16.64
CA GLU A 151 -1.56 2.70 -15.18
C GLU A 151 -3.02 2.92 -14.81
N CYS A 152 -3.59 2.03 -13.98
CA CYS A 152 -4.94 2.19 -13.48
C CYS A 152 -4.91 2.56 -11.98
N LEU A 153 -5.36 3.76 -11.66
CA LEU A 153 -5.55 4.24 -10.29
C LEU A 153 -7.02 4.18 -9.92
N ARG A 154 -7.42 3.26 -9.04
CA ARG A 154 -8.81 3.13 -8.57
C ARG A 154 -9.03 3.93 -7.30
N SER A 155 -10.16 4.63 -7.17
CA SER A 155 -10.52 5.30 -5.92
C SER A 155 -10.68 4.30 -4.78
N SER A 156 -9.91 4.48 -3.69
CA SER A 156 -9.96 3.57 -2.53
C SER A 156 -11.26 3.69 -1.73
N ALA A 157 -11.96 4.83 -1.84
CA ALA A 157 -13.24 5.07 -1.18
C ALA A 157 -14.31 4.03 -1.57
N ALA A 158 -14.18 3.39 -2.73
CA ALA A 158 -15.10 2.37 -3.21
C ALA A 158 -14.98 1.02 -2.48
N ARG A 159 -13.82 0.70 -1.90
CA ARG A 159 -13.56 -0.61 -1.24
C ARG A 159 -13.43 -0.52 0.29
N GLY A 160 -13.14 0.67 0.83
CA GLY A 160 -13.07 0.88 2.27
C GLY A 160 -11.79 0.32 2.91
N TRP A 161 -11.91 -0.27 4.10
CA TRP A 161 -10.77 -0.80 4.86
C TRP A 161 -10.44 -2.23 4.43
N PRO A 162 -9.16 -2.65 4.45
CA PRO A 162 -8.77 -4.02 4.09
C PRO A 162 -9.57 -5.06 4.88
N HIS A 163 -10.24 -5.95 4.14
CA HIS A 163 -11.10 -6.97 4.73
C HIS A 163 -11.22 -8.19 3.82
N PHE A 164 -11.07 -9.39 4.41
CA PHE A 164 -11.18 -10.66 3.71
C PHE A 164 -12.18 -11.56 4.45
N GLU A 165 -13.44 -11.57 4.01
CA GLU A 165 -14.51 -12.39 4.62
C GLU A 165 -14.49 -13.83 4.13
N ALA A 166 -14.22 -14.04 2.84
CA ALA A 166 -14.29 -15.32 2.18
C ALA A 166 -12.89 -15.82 1.80
N GLY A 167 -12.60 -17.06 2.19
CA GLY A 167 -11.33 -17.71 1.86
C GLY A 167 -10.14 -17.24 2.71
N LYS A 168 -9.02 -17.88 2.46
CA LYS A 168 -7.73 -17.61 3.11
C LYS A 168 -6.91 -16.71 2.15
N PRO A 169 -6.34 -15.58 2.62
CA PRO A 169 -5.45 -14.76 1.79
C PRO A 169 -4.29 -15.57 1.22
N ALA A 170 -3.82 -15.22 0.03
CA ALA A 170 -2.76 -15.95 -0.66
C ALA A 170 -1.47 -16.01 0.16
N TYR A 171 -1.10 -14.92 0.87
CA TYR A 171 0.08 -14.93 1.74
C TYR A 171 0.00 -15.95 2.88
N GLU A 172 -1.19 -16.32 3.34
CA GLU A 172 -1.32 -17.37 4.35
C GLU A 172 -1.07 -18.74 3.74
N ILE A 173 -1.56 -18.98 2.52
CA ILE A 173 -1.35 -20.24 1.78
C ILE A 173 0.14 -20.43 1.52
N TRP A 174 0.81 -19.39 1.00
CA TRP A 174 2.25 -19.43 0.77
C TRP A 174 3.04 -19.52 2.08
N GLY A 175 2.60 -18.82 3.11
CA GLY A 175 3.21 -18.91 4.44
C GLY A 175 3.15 -20.34 4.99
N GLU A 176 2.02 -21.03 4.86
CA GLU A 176 1.87 -22.45 5.24
C GLU A 176 2.84 -23.35 4.48
N GLN A 177 2.96 -23.17 3.16
CA GLN A 177 3.90 -23.91 2.33
C GLN A 177 5.36 -23.67 2.77
N ARG A 178 5.71 -22.42 3.08
CA ARG A 178 7.06 -22.04 3.54
C ARG A 178 7.37 -22.59 4.94
N VAL A 179 6.40 -22.64 5.84
CA VAL A 179 6.55 -23.30 7.15
C VAL A 179 6.71 -24.80 6.99
N ALA A 180 5.89 -25.44 6.14
CA ALA A 180 6.03 -26.88 5.86
C ALA A 180 7.39 -27.23 5.23
N ALA A 181 7.96 -26.32 4.44
CA ALA A 181 9.30 -26.42 3.88
C ALA A 181 10.44 -26.04 4.84
N GLY A 182 10.13 -25.66 6.09
CA GLY A 182 11.12 -25.25 7.10
C GLY A 182 11.78 -23.89 6.85
N GLN A 183 11.25 -23.08 5.92
CA GLN A 183 11.80 -21.77 5.58
C GLN A 183 11.36 -20.69 6.57
N TYR A 184 10.15 -20.80 7.11
CA TYR A 184 9.61 -19.93 8.15
C TYR A 184 9.24 -20.71 9.41
N GLN A 185 9.30 -20.04 10.56
CA GLN A 185 8.88 -20.63 11.84
C GLN A 185 7.36 -20.60 12.03
N THR A 186 6.71 -19.53 11.56
CA THR A 186 5.28 -19.30 11.75
C THR A 186 4.66 -18.67 10.50
N VAL A 187 3.34 -18.83 10.37
CA VAL A 187 2.54 -18.22 9.31
C VAL A 187 1.88 -16.96 9.87
N ILE A 188 2.01 -15.83 9.17
CA ILE A 188 1.19 -14.64 9.46
C ILE A 188 -0.23 -14.92 9.01
N ARG A 189 -1.20 -14.72 9.91
CA ARG A 189 -2.62 -14.92 9.67
C ARG A 189 -3.36 -13.60 9.65
N PHE A 190 -4.29 -13.43 8.71
CA PHE A 190 -5.08 -12.22 8.63
C PHE A 190 -5.88 -11.98 9.91
N LYS A 191 -6.68 -12.96 10.32
CA LYS A 191 -7.61 -12.77 11.45
C LYS A 191 -6.88 -12.59 12.78
N GLN A 192 -5.78 -13.31 12.98
CA GLN A 192 -5.03 -13.31 14.23
C GLN A 192 -4.02 -12.16 14.27
N ASP A 193 -3.24 -11.93 13.23
CA ASP A 193 -2.09 -11.02 13.28
C ASP A 193 -2.39 -9.65 12.64
N ILE A 194 -3.09 -9.61 11.51
CA ILE A 194 -3.28 -8.37 10.73
C ILE A 194 -4.53 -7.60 11.17
N LEU A 195 -5.66 -8.28 11.36
CA LEU A 195 -6.95 -7.67 11.65
C LEU A 195 -6.95 -6.85 12.96
N PRO A 196 -6.30 -7.27 14.06
CA PRO A 196 -6.18 -6.42 15.25
C PRO A 196 -5.44 -5.12 14.98
N ILE A 197 -4.37 -5.17 14.18
CA ILE A 197 -3.59 -3.99 13.78
C ILE A 197 -4.44 -3.03 12.95
N LEU A 198 -5.13 -3.53 11.93
CA LEU A 198 -6.03 -2.73 11.09
C LEU A 198 -7.17 -2.08 11.90
N LYS A 199 -7.71 -2.80 12.88
CA LYS A 199 -8.73 -2.24 13.80
C LYS A 199 -8.15 -1.11 14.65
N ALA A 200 -6.94 -1.28 15.19
CA ALA A 200 -6.28 -0.25 15.97
C ALA A 200 -5.98 1.01 15.13
N ILE A 201 -5.43 0.83 13.93
CA ILE A 201 -5.19 1.90 12.95
C ILE A 201 -6.50 2.65 12.63
N ARG A 202 -7.57 1.92 12.33
CA ARG A 202 -8.89 2.51 12.04
C ARG A 202 -9.44 3.30 13.22
N ASN A 203 -9.36 2.73 14.43
CA ASN A 203 -9.84 3.39 15.64
C ASN A 203 -9.04 4.68 15.91
N HIS A 204 -7.72 4.65 15.78
CA HIS A 204 -6.86 5.83 15.90
C HIS A 204 -7.32 6.94 14.95
N ALA A 205 -7.56 6.62 13.68
CA ALA A 205 -8.03 7.58 12.69
C ALA A 205 -9.43 8.14 12.99
N LEU A 206 -10.34 7.33 13.52
CA LEU A 206 -11.69 7.76 13.90
C LEU A 206 -11.68 8.66 15.14
N HIS A 207 -10.75 8.44 16.07
CA HIS A 207 -10.63 9.20 17.31
C HIS A 207 -9.71 10.42 17.20
N ALA A 208 -9.02 10.62 16.07
CA ALA A 208 -8.31 11.86 15.80
C ALA A 208 -9.28 13.04 15.86
N THR A 209 -9.08 13.92 16.86
CA THR A 209 -9.88 15.12 17.10
C THR A 209 -9.28 16.32 16.39
N LEU A 210 -10.14 17.29 16.07
CA LEU A 210 -9.72 18.63 15.71
C LEU A 210 -8.84 19.18 16.85
N ALA A 211 -7.58 19.48 16.57
CA ALA A 211 -6.83 20.36 17.46
C ALA A 211 -7.56 21.70 17.46
N VAL A 212 -8.38 21.96 18.47
CA VAL A 212 -8.91 23.30 18.73
C VAL A 212 -7.68 24.18 18.95
N PRO A 213 -7.47 25.24 18.16
CA PRO A 213 -6.41 26.18 18.47
C PRO A 213 -6.69 26.72 19.87
N MET A 214 -5.78 26.47 20.81
CA MET A 214 -5.72 27.22 22.05
C MET A 214 -5.49 28.68 21.64
N VAL A 215 -6.57 29.46 21.56
CA VAL A 215 -6.46 30.92 21.47
C VAL A 215 -5.91 31.36 22.81
N GLU A 216 -4.59 31.59 22.88
CA GLU A 216 -4.00 32.36 23.97
C GLU A 216 -4.54 33.78 23.85
N ASN A 217 -5.54 34.11 24.68
CA ASN A 217 -5.90 35.50 24.94
C ASN A 217 -4.70 36.18 25.60
N LYS A 218 -4.05 37.09 24.87
CA LYS A 218 -3.26 38.18 25.45
C LYS A 218 -4.09 39.46 25.41
#